data_AF-A0A8J7YY33-F1
#
_entry.id   AF-A0A8J7YY33-F1
#
_cell.length_a   1.000
_cell.length_b   1.000
_cell.length_c   1.000
_cell.angle_alpha   90.00
_cell.angle_beta   90.00
_cell.angle_gamma   90.00
#
_symmetry.space_group_name_H-M   'P 1'
#
loop_
_entity.id
_entity.type
_entity.pdbx_description
1 polymer ?
#
loop_
_entity_poly.entity_id
_entity_poly.type
_entity_poly.pdbx_seq_one_letter_code
_entity_poly.pdbx_strand_id
1 'polypeptide(L)'
;MSWLKRMFGMEKPQNPEQAMSGQAAPQAAANAPAGETIAPERIGLNGEYDQSGLAKRVALAFDQDPQVADCDTVWVAQTGSTVVLKGKAPSQDTLNRLTQIANNINGASAVDTNQVEIG
;
A
#
# COMPACT_ATOMS: atom_id res chain seq x y z
N MET A 1 6.04 14.14 5.19
CA MET A 1 6.95 13.02 5.60
C MET A 1 6.68 11.85 4.66
N SER A 2 7.58 10.86 4.49
CA SER A 2 7.23 9.67 3.68
C SER A 2 6.01 8.93 4.25
N TRP A 3 5.14 8.44 3.38
CA TRP A 3 3.95 7.68 3.75
C TRP A 3 4.32 6.43 4.59
N LEU A 4 5.32 5.67 4.16
CA LEU A 4 5.80 4.50 4.91
C LEU A 4 6.30 4.86 6.30
N LYS A 5 7.06 5.96 6.41
CA LYS A 5 7.58 6.46 7.68
C LYS A 5 6.46 6.87 8.61
N ARG A 6 5.48 7.61 8.08
CA ARG A 6 4.35 8.14 8.85
C ARG A 6 3.41 7.05 9.34
N MET A 7 3.12 6.04 8.52
CA MET A 7 2.11 5.03 8.84
C MET A 7 2.66 3.79 9.52
N PHE A 8 3.88 3.40 9.18
CA PHE A 8 4.46 2.13 9.60
C PHE A 8 5.78 2.30 10.35
N GLY A 9 6.28 3.54 10.51
CA GLY A 9 7.58 3.79 11.15
C GLY A 9 8.78 3.29 10.33
N MET A 10 8.58 2.96 9.06
CA MET A 10 9.59 2.33 8.21
C MET A 10 10.20 3.32 7.20
N GLU A 11 11.47 3.12 6.86
CA GLU A 11 12.10 3.84 5.75
C GLU A 11 11.69 3.24 4.40
N LYS A 12 11.88 4.01 3.32
CA LYS A 12 11.68 3.50 1.95
C LYS A 12 12.69 2.38 1.67
N PRO A 13 12.27 1.26 1.03
CA PRO A 13 13.20 0.20 0.66
C PRO A 13 14.18 0.70 -0.41
N GLN A 14 15.34 0.04 -0.52
CA GLN A 14 16.36 0.38 -1.51
C GLN A 14 15.87 0.23 -2.96
N ASN A 15 14.96 -0.74 -3.21
CA ASN A 15 14.38 -1.01 -4.53
C ASN A 15 12.84 -0.87 -4.50
N PRO A 16 12.29 0.35 -4.65
CA PRO A 16 10.85 0.60 -4.57
C PRO A 16 10.03 -0.14 -5.63
N GLU A 17 10.53 -0.23 -6.86
CA GLU A 17 9.83 -0.87 -7.98
C GLU A 17 9.60 -2.36 -7.71
N GLN A 18 10.65 -3.05 -7.23
CA GLN A 18 10.55 -4.45 -6.82
C GLN A 18 9.57 -4.61 -5.65
N ALA A 19 9.63 -3.72 -4.66
CA ALA A 19 8.73 -3.76 -3.52
C ALA A 19 7.26 -3.57 -3.92
N MET A 20 6.96 -2.67 -4.85
CA MET A 20 5.60 -2.42 -5.33
C MET A 20 5.05 -3.53 -6.25
N SER A 21 5.93 -4.31 -6.90
CA SER A 21 5.54 -5.38 -7.82
C SER A 21 4.65 -6.46 -7.18
N GLY A 22 4.73 -6.61 -5.85
CA GLY A 22 4.03 -7.67 -5.13
C GLY A 22 4.53 -9.07 -5.49
N GLN A 23 5.79 -9.21 -5.87
CA GLN A 23 6.40 -10.52 -6.11
C GLN A 23 6.91 -11.11 -4.79
N ALA A 24 6.54 -12.37 -4.52
CA ALA A 24 7.05 -13.10 -3.36
C ALA A 24 8.55 -13.37 -3.53
N ALA A 25 9.31 -13.25 -2.44
CA ALA A 25 10.72 -13.61 -2.45
C ALA A 25 10.86 -15.15 -2.52
N PRO A 26 11.83 -15.68 -3.27
CA PRO A 26 12.02 -17.13 -3.43
C PRO A 26 12.13 -17.88 -2.10
N GLN A 27 12.70 -17.25 -1.06
CA GLN A 27 12.85 -17.82 0.28
C GLN A 27 11.66 -17.60 1.22
N ALA A 28 10.72 -16.71 0.89
CA ALA A 28 9.60 -16.34 1.77
C ALA A 28 8.47 -17.38 1.82
N ALA A 29 8.41 -18.28 0.82
CA ALA A 29 7.45 -19.38 0.79
C ALA A 29 7.57 -20.34 2.00
N ALA A 30 8.71 -20.32 2.71
CA ALA A 30 8.94 -21.17 3.89
C ALA A 30 8.13 -20.74 5.14
N ASN A 31 7.68 -19.48 5.21
CA ASN A 31 6.94 -18.95 6.37
C ASN A 31 5.44 -18.72 6.10
N ALA A 32 4.95 -19.07 4.91
CA ALA A 32 3.52 -19.05 4.63
C ALA A 32 2.83 -20.22 5.35
N PRO A 33 1.67 -20.02 5.98
CA PRO A 33 0.92 -21.13 6.55
C PRO A 33 0.57 -22.13 5.44
N ALA A 34 0.97 -23.39 5.65
CA ALA A 34 0.60 -24.58 4.86
C ALA A 34 0.78 -24.53 3.34
N GLY A 35 2.02 -24.38 2.83
CA GLY A 35 2.38 -24.83 1.47
C GLY A 35 1.72 -24.08 0.30
N GLU A 36 0.99 -23.00 0.58
CA GLU A 36 0.34 -22.16 -0.41
C GLU A 36 1.19 -20.93 -0.73
N THR A 37 1.14 -20.52 -2.00
CA THR A 37 1.68 -19.24 -2.46
C THR A 37 1.12 -18.10 -1.62
N ILE A 38 1.99 -17.19 -1.15
CA ILE A 38 1.56 -16.02 -0.39
C ILE A 38 0.52 -15.25 -1.23
N ALA A 39 -0.67 -15.03 -0.67
CA ALA A 39 -1.70 -14.24 -1.32
C ALA A 39 -1.16 -12.85 -1.68
N PRO A 40 -1.46 -12.30 -2.86
CA PRO A 40 -0.80 -11.10 -3.37
C PRO A 40 -0.91 -9.91 -2.42
N GLU A 41 -2.05 -9.71 -1.75
CA GLU A 41 -2.28 -8.67 -0.74
C GLU A 41 -1.48 -8.86 0.56
N ARG A 42 -0.93 -10.05 0.77
CA ARG A 42 -0.11 -10.44 1.93
C ARG A 42 1.39 -10.46 1.64
N ILE A 43 1.80 -10.13 0.43
CA ILE A 43 3.22 -10.01 0.12
C ILE A 43 3.76 -8.72 0.76
N GLY A 44 4.92 -8.74 1.40
CA GLY A 44 5.54 -7.57 2.02
C GLY A 44 6.33 -6.73 1.02
N LEU A 45 7.09 -5.75 1.51
CA LEU A 45 7.95 -4.91 0.66
C LEU A 45 9.19 -5.66 0.15
N ASN A 46 9.64 -6.70 0.85
CA ASN A 46 10.76 -7.53 0.43
C ASN A 46 10.30 -8.90 -0.09
N GLY A 47 9.02 -9.04 -0.40
CA GLY A 47 8.45 -10.30 -0.85
C GLY A 47 8.16 -11.30 0.27
N GLU A 48 8.25 -10.89 1.54
CA GLU A 48 7.91 -11.75 2.70
C GLU A 48 6.39 -11.88 2.92
N TYR A 49 5.96 -12.78 3.81
CA TYR A 49 4.57 -12.75 4.28
C TYR A 49 4.39 -11.59 5.26
N ASP A 50 3.45 -10.69 4.96
CA ASP A 50 3.11 -9.53 5.77
C ASP A 50 1.60 -9.32 5.82
N GLN A 51 1.04 -9.32 7.03
CA GLN A 51 -0.38 -9.05 7.25
C GLN A 51 -0.81 -7.66 6.76
N SER A 52 0.11 -6.71 6.60
CA SER A 52 -0.11 -5.35 6.10
C SER A 52 0.62 -5.07 4.78
N GLY A 53 0.95 -6.13 4.04
CA GLY A 53 1.77 -6.07 2.84
C GLY A 53 1.26 -5.13 1.75
N LEU A 54 -0.02 -5.25 1.38
CA LEU A 54 -0.67 -4.37 0.40
C LEU A 54 -0.63 -2.90 0.84
N ALA A 55 -1.01 -2.58 2.08
CA ALA A 55 -1.05 -1.21 2.60
C ALA A 55 0.34 -0.57 2.59
N LYS A 56 1.38 -1.34 2.94
CA LYS A 56 2.77 -0.88 2.87
C LYS A 56 3.18 -0.58 1.42
N ARG A 57 2.84 -1.46 0.46
CA ARG A 57 3.11 -1.21 -0.97
C ARG A 57 2.35 0.01 -1.51
N VAL A 58 1.09 0.18 -1.11
CA VAL A 58 0.28 1.34 -1.50
C VAL A 58 0.89 2.63 -0.95
N ALA A 59 1.28 2.65 0.33
CA ALA A 59 1.98 3.78 0.94
C ALA A 59 3.29 4.10 0.18
N LEU A 60 4.06 3.07 -0.19
CA LEU A 60 5.26 3.25 -0.99
C LEU A 60 4.96 3.81 -2.39
N ALA A 61 3.85 3.42 -3.01
CA ALA A 61 3.46 3.92 -4.32
C ALA A 61 3.01 5.38 -4.28
N PHE A 62 2.31 5.80 -3.23
CA PHE A 62 1.99 7.22 -3.01
C PHE A 62 3.26 8.06 -2.83
N ASP A 63 4.27 7.49 -2.18
CA ASP A 63 5.59 8.10 -2.03
C ASP A 63 6.37 8.27 -3.36
N GLN A 64 5.97 7.61 -4.45
CA GLN A 64 6.56 7.77 -5.80
C GLN A 64 5.84 8.83 -6.63
N ASP A 65 4.66 9.26 -6.21
CA ASP A 65 3.82 10.16 -6.99
C ASP A 65 3.85 11.57 -6.40
N PRO A 66 4.46 12.55 -7.10
CA PRO A 66 4.63 13.89 -6.56
C PRO A 66 3.32 14.64 -6.31
N GLN A 67 2.19 14.20 -6.88
CA GLN A 67 0.89 14.84 -6.65
C GLN A 67 0.30 14.49 -5.28
N VAL A 68 0.72 13.38 -4.67
CA VAL A 68 0.15 12.86 -3.42
C VAL A 68 1.21 12.54 -2.36
N ALA A 69 2.50 12.56 -2.71
CA ALA A 69 3.61 12.29 -1.80
C ALA A 69 3.59 13.17 -0.54
N ASP A 70 3.13 14.42 -0.66
CA ASP A 70 3.05 15.38 0.45
C ASP A 70 1.68 15.40 1.15
N CYS A 71 0.77 14.48 0.84
CA CYS A 71 -0.53 14.40 1.49
C CYS A 71 -0.42 13.68 2.86
N ASP A 72 -0.22 14.48 3.90
CA ASP A 72 -0.07 13.99 5.28
C ASP A 72 -1.42 13.78 6.01
N THR A 73 -2.53 14.17 5.40
CA THR A 73 -3.89 14.17 6.00
C THR A 73 -4.74 12.95 5.64
N VAL A 74 -4.24 12.05 4.79
CA VAL A 74 -4.89 10.78 4.44
C VAL A 74 -4.12 9.61 5.04
N TRP A 75 -4.81 8.57 5.46
CA TRP A 75 -4.26 7.33 5.99
C TRP A 75 -4.62 6.13 5.11
N VAL A 76 -3.70 5.18 5.01
CA VAL A 76 -3.91 3.92 4.30
C VAL A 76 -4.03 2.79 5.31
N ALA A 77 -5.09 2.03 5.20
CA ALA A 77 -5.26 0.75 5.87
C ALA A 77 -5.59 -0.33 4.84
N GLN A 78 -5.57 -1.58 5.27
CA GLN A 78 -6.07 -2.69 4.46
C GLN A 78 -7.04 -3.56 5.26
N THR A 79 -7.96 -4.19 4.54
CA THR A 79 -8.86 -5.23 5.06
C THR A 79 -8.91 -6.33 4.02
N GLY A 80 -8.12 -7.39 4.22
CA GLY A 80 -7.86 -8.38 3.18
C GLY A 80 -7.25 -7.71 1.94
N SER A 81 -7.86 -7.94 0.77
CA SER A 81 -7.49 -7.37 -0.52
C SER A 81 -8.13 -5.99 -0.79
N THR A 82 -8.79 -5.38 0.20
CA THR A 82 -9.38 -4.03 0.07
C THR A 82 -8.48 -3.00 0.73
N VAL A 83 -8.11 -1.96 -0.01
CA VAL A 83 -7.40 -0.78 0.51
C VAL A 83 -8.43 0.17 1.08
N VAL A 84 -8.26 0.62 2.32
CA VAL A 84 -9.15 1.58 2.96
C VAL A 84 -8.41 2.89 3.15
N LEU A 85 -8.86 3.93 2.44
CA LEU A 85 -8.37 5.30 2.61
C LEU A 85 -9.22 6.01 3.66
N LYS A 86 -8.57 6.73 4.57
CA LYS A 86 -9.22 7.44 5.68
C LYS A 86 -8.65 8.84 5.86
N GLY A 87 -9.40 9.76 6.46
CA GLY A 87 -8.93 11.09 6.82
C GLY A 87 -9.45 12.17 5.87
N LYS A 88 -8.60 13.15 5.52
CA LYS A 88 -9.00 14.32 4.73
C LYS A 88 -8.15 14.46 3.48
N ALA A 89 -8.74 14.39 2.31
CA ALA A 89 -8.06 14.68 1.05
C ALA A 89 -8.23 16.17 0.68
N PRO A 90 -7.16 16.88 0.26
CA PRO A 90 -7.23 18.30 -0.11
C PRO A 90 -8.22 18.61 -1.24
N SER A 91 -8.45 17.65 -2.14
CA SER A 91 -9.35 17.80 -3.28
C SER A 91 -9.85 16.44 -3.75
N GLN A 92 -10.94 16.45 -4.53
CA GLN A 92 -11.42 15.24 -5.19
C GLN A 92 -10.39 14.67 -6.17
N ASP A 93 -9.61 15.52 -6.85
CA ASP A 93 -8.53 15.10 -7.74
C ASP A 93 -7.42 14.34 -6.99
N THR A 94 -7.06 14.81 -5.80
CA THR A 94 -6.11 14.10 -4.92
C THR A 94 -6.66 12.73 -4.52
N LEU A 95 -7.93 12.64 -4.13
CA LEU A 95 -8.56 11.37 -3.77
C LEU A 95 -8.64 10.40 -4.97
N ASN A 96 -8.98 10.92 -6.15
CA ASN A 96 -9.03 10.14 -7.38
C ASN A 96 -7.65 9.59 -7.72
N ARG A 97 -6.59 10.41 -7.58
CA ARG A 97 -5.20 9.99 -7.82
C ARG A 97 -4.75 8.90 -6.84
N LEU A 98 -5.02 9.09 -5.54
CA LEU A 98 -4.75 8.07 -4.51
C LEU A 98 -5.47 6.76 -4.83
N THR A 99 -6.74 6.84 -5.24
CA THR A 99 -7.55 5.67 -5.60
C THR A 99 -6.99 4.95 -6.82
N GLN A 100 -6.58 5.68 -7.86
CA GLN A 100 -5.96 5.12 -9.06
C GLN A 100 -4.66 4.38 -8.73
N ILE A 101 -3.77 5.01 -7.96
CA ILE A 101 -2.50 4.39 -7.56
C ILE A 101 -2.77 3.13 -6.75
N ALA A 102 -3.66 3.17 -5.76
CA ALA A 102 -4.00 2.03 -4.91
C ALA A 102 -4.58 0.85 -5.70
N ASN A 103 -5.45 1.10 -6.69
CA ASN A 103 -6.02 0.06 -7.55
C ASN A 103 -4.98 -0.61 -8.45
N ASN A 104 -3.90 0.10 -8.83
CA ASN A 104 -2.85 -0.45 -9.67
C ASN A 104 -1.85 -1.33 -8.91
N ILE A 105 -1.93 -1.40 -7.58
CA ILE A 105 -1.04 -2.25 -6.79
C ILE A 105 -1.52 -3.70 -6.85
N ASN A 106 -0.58 -4.60 -7.13
CA ASN A 106 -0.84 -6.03 -7.15
C ASN A 106 -1.42 -6.51 -5.80
N GLY A 107 -2.56 -7.21 -5.86
CA GLY A 107 -3.31 -7.67 -4.68
C GLY A 107 -4.43 -6.74 -4.22
N ALA A 108 -4.54 -5.51 -4.77
CA ALA A 108 -5.71 -4.68 -4.55
C ALA A 108 -6.89 -5.18 -5.40
N SER A 109 -8.01 -5.46 -4.74
CA SER A 109 -9.28 -5.83 -5.39
C SER A 109 -10.31 -4.70 -5.37
N ALA A 110 -10.19 -3.80 -4.39
CA ALA A 110 -11.07 -2.66 -4.20
C ALA A 110 -10.36 -1.58 -3.38
N VAL A 111 -10.83 -0.35 -3.51
CA VAL A 111 -10.42 0.79 -2.69
C VAL A 111 -11.67 1.42 -2.08
N ASP A 112 -11.73 1.43 -0.76
CA ASP A 112 -12.79 2.08 0.02
C ASP A 112 -12.35 3.49 0.41
N THR A 113 -13.13 4.48 -0.01
CA THR A 113 -12.90 5.90 0.28
C THR A 113 -14.01 6.51 1.15
N ASN A 114 -14.93 5.70 1.70
CA ASN A 114 -16.06 6.19 2.50
C ASN A 114 -15.65 6.91 3.79
N GLN A 115 -14.41 6.68 4.24
CA GLN A 115 -13.83 7.32 5.43
C GLN A 115 -12.92 8.50 5.07
N VAL A 116 -12.98 9.00 3.82
CA VAL A 116 -12.25 10.19 3.37
C VAL A 116 -13.23 11.35 3.22
N GLU A 117 -12.90 12.46 3.86
CA GLU A 117 -13.57 13.75 3.66
C GLU A 117 -12.75 14.61 2.68
N ILE A 118 -13.42 15.45 1.89
CA ILE A 118 -12.75 16.40 0.99
C ILE A 118 -12.66 17.76 1.68
N GLY A 119 -11.47 18.37 1.69
CA GLY A 119 -11.28 19.83 1.83
C GLY A 119 -10.09 20.27 2.65
#